data_AF-A0A538U9Q3-F1
#
_entry.id   AF-A0A538U9Q3-F1
#
_cell.length_a   1.000
_cell.length_b   1.000
_cell.length_c   1.000
_cell.angle_alpha   90.00
_cell.angle_beta   90.00
_cell.angle_gamma   90.00
#
_symmetry.space_group_name_H-M   'P 1'
#
loop_
_entity.id
_entity.type
_entity.pdbx_description
1 polymer ?
#
loop_
_entity_poly.entity_id
_entity_poly.type
_entity_poly.pdbx_seq_one_letter_code
_entity_poly.pdbx_strand_id
1 'polypeptide(L)'
;WRALFALFFSRAVMGRLGRDPEFFAAVDGPVARRILERSRWALTELPVASNPFVAFIVTGAFQEDALPRFLRPEHGQAIQSRLDRLSLRHGPVDAAPGVFDGFNLSDVFEYMNDAEHEACYARVLDRARPGARLVYWNLLAPRGRPAALAARATPLEDEARALHARDRAWFYQRLHVDRASGARA
;
A
#
# COMPACT_ATOMS: atom_id res chain seq x y z
N TRP A 1 0.13 24.43 14.85
CA TRP A 1 0.45 23.30 13.95
C TRP A 1 -0.78 22.48 13.53
N ARG A 2 -1.72 22.12 14.42
CA ARG A 2 -2.94 21.36 14.05
C ARG A 2 -3.79 22.05 12.97
N ALA A 3 -3.94 23.38 13.04
CA ALA A 3 -4.63 24.16 12.01
C ALA A 3 -3.87 24.20 10.66
N LEU A 4 -2.53 24.29 10.70
CA LEU A 4 -1.69 24.21 9.49
C LEU A 4 -1.75 22.82 8.85
N PHE A 5 -1.78 21.75 9.67
CA PHE A 5 -1.97 20.38 9.22
C PHE A 5 -3.35 20.19 8.57
N ALA A 6 -4.40 20.70 9.20
CA ALA A 6 -5.76 20.65 8.66
C ALA A 6 -5.89 21.43 7.33
N LEU A 7 -5.21 22.58 7.22
CA LEU A 7 -5.19 23.38 6.00
C LEU A 7 -4.42 22.66 4.88
N PHE A 8 -3.22 22.14 5.16
CA PHE A 8 -2.38 21.44 4.18
C PHE A 8 -3.04 20.17 3.64
N PHE A 9 -3.60 19.34 4.53
CA PHE A 9 -4.34 18.13 4.16
C PHE A 9 -5.82 18.37 3.87
N SER A 10 -6.22 19.62 3.63
CA SER A 10 -7.57 19.90 3.14
C SER A 10 -7.70 19.43 1.69
N ARG A 11 -8.92 19.01 1.30
CA ARG A 11 -9.23 18.66 -0.09
C ARG A 11 -8.85 19.78 -1.06
N ALA A 12 -9.10 21.04 -0.68
CA ALA A 12 -8.81 22.20 -1.51
C ALA A 12 -7.32 22.41 -1.78
N VAL A 13 -6.47 22.23 -0.77
CA VAL A 13 -5.02 22.42 -0.91
C VAL A 13 -4.37 21.22 -1.61
N MET A 14 -4.75 19.99 -1.23
CA MET A 14 -4.23 18.79 -1.90
C MET A 14 -4.68 18.70 -3.37
N GLY A 15 -5.91 19.11 -3.68
CA GLY A 15 -6.44 19.19 -5.04
C GLY A 15 -5.72 20.20 -5.94
N ARG A 16 -5.02 21.19 -5.36
CA ARG A 16 -4.36 22.28 -6.08
C ARG A 16 -2.83 22.15 -6.14
N LEU A 17 -2.21 21.39 -5.23
CA LEU A 17 -0.76 21.27 -5.09
C LEU A 17 -0.16 19.92 -5.52
N GLY A 18 -0.97 18.91 -5.89
CA GLY A 18 -0.37 17.69 -6.46
C GLY A 18 -1.21 16.43 -6.52
N ARG A 19 -2.48 16.46 -6.09
CA ARG A 19 -3.40 15.33 -6.22
C ARG A 19 -4.58 15.71 -7.10
N ASP A 20 -4.80 14.97 -8.17
CA ASP A 20 -5.98 15.06 -9.03
C ASP A 20 -7.27 15.11 -8.19
N PRO A 21 -8.18 16.07 -8.42
CA PRO A 21 -9.49 16.11 -7.80
C PRO A 21 -10.26 14.78 -7.83
N GLU A 22 -10.09 13.94 -8.85
CA GLU A 22 -10.69 12.61 -8.94
C GLU A 22 -10.26 11.68 -7.79
N PHE A 23 -9.06 11.88 -7.22
CA PHE A 23 -8.60 11.14 -6.03
C PHE A 23 -9.49 11.34 -4.81
N PHE A 24 -10.29 12.41 -4.79
CA PHE A 24 -11.22 12.68 -3.72
C PHE A 24 -12.64 12.20 -4.00
N ALA A 25 -12.96 11.78 -5.23
CA ALA A 25 -14.31 11.35 -5.60
C ALA A 25 -14.76 10.12 -4.80
N ALA A 26 -13.84 9.20 -4.51
CA ALA A 26 -14.10 7.95 -3.78
C ALA A 26 -13.84 8.04 -2.25
N VAL A 27 -13.51 9.23 -1.72
CA VAL A 27 -13.07 9.37 -0.33
C VAL A 27 -14.18 9.92 0.57
N ASP A 28 -14.70 9.11 1.48
CA ASP A 28 -15.69 9.56 2.45
C ASP A 28 -15.03 10.20 3.69
N GLY A 29 -15.50 11.38 4.09
CA GLY A 29 -15.16 12.03 5.37
C GLY A 29 -13.89 12.90 5.39
N PRO A 30 -13.54 13.47 6.56
CA PRO A 30 -12.45 14.43 6.69
C PRO A 30 -11.07 13.75 6.64
N VAL A 31 -10.50 13.68 5.44
CA VAL A 31 -9.15 13.14 5.16
C VAL A 31 -8.09 13.66 6.12
N ALA A 32 -8.05 14.97 6.33
CA ALA A 32 -7.10 15.62 7.23
C ALA A 32 -7.15 15.05 8.66
N ARG A 33 -8.36 14.77 9.17
CA ARG A 33 -8.53 14.21 10.52
C ARG A 33 -8.02 12.78 10.60
N ARG A 34 -8.31 11.94 9.61
CA ARG A 34 -7.82 10.56 9.56
C ARG A 34 -6.29 10.49 9.45
N ILE A 35 -5.69 11.32 8.60
CA ILE A 35 -4.22 11.41 8.51
C ILE A 35 -3.66 11.92 9.86
N LEU A 36 -4.29 12.91 10.50
CA LEU A 36 -3.84 13.42 11.80
C LEU A 36 -3.89 12.35 12.90
N GLU A 37 -4.98 11.57 12.97
CA GLU A 37 -5.12 10.47 13.94
C GLU A 37 -4.07 9.39 13.72
N ARG A 38 -3.82 8.98 12.47
CA ARG A 38 -2.75 8.03 12.12
C ARG A 38 -1.36 8.57 12.44
N SER A 39 -1.11 9.85 12.15
CA SER A 39 0.17 10.50 12.50
C SER A 39 0.36 10.57 14.01
N ARG A 40 -0.71 10.80 14.79
CA ARG A 40 -0.62 10.74 16.25
C ARG A 40 -0.17 9.35 16.70
N TRP A 41 -0.84 8.32 16.22
CA TRP A 41 -0.49 6.93 16.54
C TRP A 41 0.95 6.60 16.14
N ALA A 42 1.38 6.96 14.92
CA ALA A 42 2.72 6.66 14.44
C ALA A 42 3.82 7.36 15.24
N LEU A 43 3.52 8.53 15.82
CA LEU A 43 4.47 9.30 16.61
C LEU A 43 4.46 8.92 18.10
N THR A 44 3.49 8.15 18.59
CA THR A 44 3.41 7.73 19.99
C THR A 44 3.59 6.23 20.20
N GLU A 45 3.13 5.40 19.27
CA GLU A 45 3.10 3.94 19.40
C GLU A 45 4.16 3.22 18.58
N LEU A 46 4.62 3.81 17.46
CA LEU A 46 5.67 3.21 16.64
C LEU A 46 7.07 3.67 17.05
N PRO A 47 8.12 2.88 16.78
CA PRO A 47 9.51 3.28 17.01
C PRO A 47 9.96 4.45 16.11
N VAL A 48 9.61 5.68 16.48
CA VAL A 48 9.85 6.91 15.70
C VAL A 48 11.31 7.10 15.32
N ALA A 49 12.22 6.93 16.28
CA ALA A 49 13.66 7.15 16.08
C ALA A 49 14.27 6.27 14.98
N SER A 50 13.69 5.07 14.75
CA SER A 50 14.15 4.15 13.70
C SER A 50 13.19 4.10 12.49
N ASN A 51 12.21 5.00 12.43
CA ASN A 51 11.26 5.04 11.32
C ASN A 51 11.86 5.82 10.13
N PRO A 52 12.20 5.16 9.01
CA PRO A 52 12.85 5.82 7.87
C PRO A 52 11.98 6.91 7.24
N PHE A 53 10.65 6.76 7.28
CA PHE A 53 9.74 7.73 6.69
C PHE A 53 9.67 9.00 7.53
N VAL A 54 9.60 8.88 8.86
CA VAL A 54 9.62 10.05 9.75
C VAL A 54 10.93 10.80 9.60
N ALA A 55 12.06 10.07 9.66
CA ALA A 55 13.38 10.65 9.53
C ALA A 55 13.50 11.47 8.23
N PHE A 56 13.16 10.87 7.09
CA PHE A 56 13.22 11.54 5.80
C PHE A 56 12.29 12.77 5.71
N ILE A 57 11.06 12.67 6.23
CA ILE A 57 10.11 13.80 6.21
C ILE A 57 10.63 14.99 7.02
N VAL A 58 11.31 14.74 8.14
CA VAL A 58 11.78 15.79 9.04
C VAL A 58 13.10 16.40 8.58
N THR A 59 14.05 15.57 8.12
CA THR A 59 15.43 16.02 7.85
C THR A 59 15.74 16.13 6.36
N GLY A 60 14.88 15.61 5.48
CA GLY A 60 15.14 15.52 4.04
C GLY A 60 16.13 14.43 3.63
N ALA A 61 16.59 13.59 4.57
CA ALA A 61 17.55 12.53 4.32
C ALA A 61 17.32 11.30 5.22
N PHE A 62 17.65 10.12 4.73
CA PHE A 62 17.70 8.93 5.60
C PHE A 62 18.84 9.06 6.61
N GLN A 63 18.61 8.58 7.83
CA GLN A 63 19.58 8.59 8.92
C GLN A 63 20.13 7.18 9.11
N GLU A 64 21.35 7.04 9.62
CA GLU A 64 22.00 5.73 9.83
C GLU A 64 21.14 4.80 10.70
N ASP A 65 20.58 5.33 11.80
CA ASP A 65 19.70 4.58 12.71
C ASP A 65 18.28 4.35 12.17
N ALA A 66 17.94 4.94 11.02
CA ALA A 66 16.62 4.92 10.41
C ALA A 66 16.69 4.64 8.90
N LEU A 67 17.49 3.64 8.50
CA LEU A 67 17.56 3.23 7.10
C LEU A 67 16.37 2.32 6.70
N PRO A 68 15.73 2.58 5.55
CA PRO A 68 14.88 1.60 4.88
C PRO A 68 15.64 0.29 4.70
N ARG A 69 14.93 -0.85 4.76
CA ARG A 69 15.56 -2.17 4.69
C ARG A 69 16.49 -2.34 3.50
N PHE A 70 16.13 -1.80 2.33
CA PHE A 70 16.95 -1.92 1.12
C PHE A 70 18.24 -1.08 1.13
N LEU A 71 18.40 -0.14 2.07
CA LEU A 71 19.61 0.67 2.23
C LEU A 71 20.51 0.19 3.38
N ARG A 72 20.10 -0.82 4.14
CA ARG A 72 20.90 -1.30 5.27
C ARG A 72 22.11 -2.11 4.80
N PRO A 73 23.33 -1.83 5.29
CA PRO A 73 24.56 -2.49 4.82
C PRO A 73 24.50 -4.01 4.86
N GLU A 74 23.90 -4.60 5.90
CA GLU A 74 23.75 -6.05 6.08
C GLU A 74 22.89 -6.73 4.99
N HIS A 75 22.17 -5.95 4.18
CA HIS A 75 21.36 -6.44 3.07
C HIS A 75 21.96 -6.13 1.69
N GLY A 76 22.98 -5.27 1.61
CA GLY A 76 23.55 -4.78 0.36
C GLY A 76 24.05 -5.91 -0.56
N GLN A 77 24.94 -6.77 -0.06
CA GLN A 77 25.49 -7.89 -0.84
C GLN A 77 24.39 -8.87 -1.30
N ALA A 78 23.41 -9.13 -0.44
CA ALA A 78 22.30 -10.04 -0.70
C ALA A 78 21.34 -9.52 -1.78
N ILE A 79 21.16 -8.20 -1.87
CA ILE A 79 20.37 -7.55 -2.92
C ILE A 79 21.16 -7.56 -4.24
N GLN A 80 22.43 -7.11 -4.20
CA GLN A 80 23.30 -7.02 -5.37
C GLN A 80 23.47 -8.37 -6.08
N SER A 81 23.67 -9.46 -5.33
CA SER A 81 23.86 -10.80 -5.90
C SER A 81 22.61 -11.44 -6.50
N ARG A 82 21.45 -10.79 -6.39
CA ARG A 82 20.15 -11.30 -6.88
C ARG A 82 19.51 -10.40 -7.92
N LEU A 83 20.19 -9.35 -8.37
CA LEU A 83 19.65 -8.42 -9.37
C LEU A 83 19.35 -9.11 -10.70
N ASP A 84 20.08 -10.17 -11.04
CA ASP A 84 19.85 -11.06 -12.19
C ASP A 84 18.48 -11.75 -12.16
N ARG A 85 17.85 -11.84 -10.98
CA ARG A 85 16.52 -12.44 -10.79
C ARG A 85 15.38 -11.45 -11.03
N LEU A 86 15.67 -10.17 -11.22
CA LEU A 86 14.67 -9.12 -11.44
C LEU A 86 14.35 -8.98 -12.92
N SER A 87 13.06 -8.99 -13.26
CA SER A 87 12.58 -8.65 -14.59
C SER A 87 11.74 -7.38 -14.50
N LEU A 88 12.18 -6.32 -15.17
CA LEU A 88 11.42 -5.07 -15.27
C LEU A 88 10.51 -5.14 -16.49
N ARG A 89 9.24 -4.80 -16.30
CA ARG A 89 8.23 -4.76 -17.35
C ARG A 89 7.51 -3.43 -17.29
N HIS A 90 7.33 -2.82 -18.45
CA HIS A 90 6.50 -1.63 -18.58
C HIS A 90 5.08 -2.05 -18.94
N GLY A 91 4.11 -1.61 -18.16
CA GLY A 91 2.69 -1.91 -18.37
C GLY A 91 1.91 -2.00 -17.06
N PRO A 92 0.59 -2.21 -17.15
CA PRO A 92 -0.24 -2.37 -15.97
C PRO A 92 0.06 -3.73 -15.30
N VAL A 93 -0.08 -3.78 -13.97
CA VAL A 93 0.35 -4.94 -13.17
C VAL A 93 -0.41 -6.23 -13.51
N ASP A 94 -1.67 -6.07 -13.88
CA ASP A 94 -2.59 -7.11 -14.31
C ASP A 94 -2.39 -7.53 -15.78
N ALA A 95 -1.35 -7.02 -16.46
CA ALA A 95 -0.85 -7.53 -17.72
C ALA A 95 0.48 -8.29 -17.58
N ALA A 96 1.04 -8.41 -16.38
CA ALA A 96 2.33 -9.07 -16.16
C ALA A 96 2.33 -10.52 -16.70
N PRO A 97 3.36 -10.95 -17.46
CA PRO A 97 3.39 -12.29 -18.01
C PRO A 97 3.74 -13.33 -16.94
N GLY A 98 3.10 -14.49 -17.01
CA GLY A 98 3.38 -15.64 -16.14
C GLY A 98 2.38 -15.81 -14.99
N VAL A 99 2.74 -16.69 -14.06
CA VAL A 99 1.98 -16.99 -12.84
C VAL A 99 2.86 -16.81 -11.62
N PHE A 100 2.28 -16.31 -10.53
CA PHE A 100 3.01 -15.83 -9.36
C PHE A 100 2.50 -16.47 -8.06
N ASP A 101 3.43 -16.69 -7.12
CA ASP A 101 3.13 -17.17 -5.76
C ASP A 101 2.80 -16.02 -4.79
N GLY A 102 3.04 -14.78 -5.20
CA GLY A 102 2.76 -13.62 -4.37
C GLY A 102 2.76 -12.32 -5.16
N PHE A 103 2.01 -11.34 -4.65
CA PHE A 103 1.81 -10.04 -5.25
C PHE A 103 1.99 -8.97 -4.18
N ASN A 104 2.83 -7.98 -4.47
CA ASN A 104 2.95 -6.75 -3.70
C ASN A 104 2.39 -5.62 -4.56
N LEU A 105 1.22 -5.12 -4.20
CA LEU A 105 0.39 -4.20 -5.00
C LEU A 105 0.13 -2.92 -4.20
N SER A 106 1.21 -2.23 -3.81
CA SER A 106 1.12 -0.97 -3.07
C SER A 106 0.42 0.11 -3.88
N ASP A 107 -0.68 0.66 -3.35
CA ASP A 107 -1.44 1.78 -3.91
C ASP A 107 -2.03 1.54 -5.32
N VAL A 108 -2.08 0.28 -5.78
CA VAL A 108 -2.51 -0.07 -7.15
C VAL A 108 -3.99 0.23 -7.37
N PHE A 109 -4.86 -0.13 -6.42
CA PHE A 109 -6.31 -0.02 -6.58
C PHE A 109 -6.87 1.34 -6.17
N GLU A 110 -6.09 2.18 -5.49
CA GLU A 110 -6.51 3.47 -4.92
C GLU A 110 -7.16 4.37 -5.98
N TYR A 111 -6.67 4.26 -7.22
CA TYR A 111 -7.02 5.12 -8.35
C TYR A 111 -8.12 4.55 -9.26
N MET A 112 -8.66 3.38 -8.91
CA MET A 112 -9.65 2.69 -9.72
C MET A 112 -11.06 2.94 -9.16
N ASN A 113 -12.03 3.13 -10.04
CA ASN A 113 -13.43 2.97 -9.67
C ASN A 113 -13.76 1.50 -9.36
N ASP A 114 -14.96 1.21 -8.86
CA ASP A 114 -15.32 -0.14 -8.41
C ASP A 114 -15.23 -1.19 -9.54
N ALA A 115 -15.66 -0.84 -10.75
CA ALA A 115 -15.63 -1.74 -11.90
C ALA A 115 -14.21 -2.00 -12.42
N GLU A 116 -13.38 -0.96 -12.48
CA GLU A 116 -11.96 -1.06 -12.85
C GLU A 116 -11.19 -1.92 -11.85
N HIS A 117 -11.42 -1.68 -10.56
CA HIS A 117 -10.81 -2.44 -9.48
C HIS A 117 -11.23 -3.91 -9.56
N GLU A 118 -12.52 -4.22 -9.74
CA GLU A 118 -12.98 -5.60 -9.85
C GLU A 118 -12.35 -6.31 -11.06
N ALA A 119 -12.32 -5.65 -12.21
CA ALA A 119 -11.73 -6.21 -13.42
C ALA A 119 -10.21 -6.42 -13.29
N CYS A 120 -9.49 -5.47 -12.70
CA CYS A 120 -8.06 -5.57 -12.42
C CYS A 120 -7.77 -6.70 -11.43
N TYR A 121 -8.51 -6.75 -10.31
CA TYR A 121 -8.35 -7.80 -9.29
C TYR A 121 -8.59 -9.19 -9.89
N ALA A 122 -9.61 -9.36 -10.74
CA ALA A 122 -9.85 -10.62 -11.45
C ALA A 122 -8.67 -11.02 -12.34
N ARG A 123 -8.10 -10.09 -13.11
CA ARG A 123 -6.94 -10.35 -13.98
C ARG A 123 -5.65 -10.63 -13.21
N VAL A 124 -5.49 -10.04 -12.02
CA VAL A 124 -4.41 -10.42 -11.09
C VAL A 124 -4.60 -11.86 -10.61
N LEU A 125 -5.83 -12.24 -10.22
CA LEU A 125 -6.13 -13.61 -9.80
C LEU A 125 -5.94 -14.64 -10.92
N ASP A 126 -6.16 -14.29 -12.18
CA ASP A 126 -5.89 -15.20 -13.32
C ASP A 126 -4.42 -15.63 -13.41
N ARG A 127 -3.53 -14.82 -12.81
CA ARG A 127 -2.09 -15.03 -12.73
C ARG A 127 -1.64 -15.57 -11.38
N ALA A 128 -2.56 -15.76 -10.43
CA ALA A 128 -2.25 -16.26 -9.11
C ALA A 128 -2.16 -17.78 -9.11
N ARG A 129 -1.08 -18.34 -8.54
CA ARG A 129 -1.04 -19.76 -8.20
C ARG A 129 -2.02 -20.06 -7.06
N PRO A 130 -2.52 -21.30 -6.95
CA PRO A 130 -3.25 -21.74 -5.76
C PRO A 130 -2.48 -21.41 -4.48
N GLY A 131 -3.12 -20.69 -3.55
CA GLY A 131 -2.51 -20.28 -2.29
C GLY A 131 -1.66 -19.01 -2.36
N ALA A 132 -1.50 -18.39 -3.53
CA ALA A 132 -0.74 -17.15 -3.67
C ALA A 132 -1.30 -16.03 -2.79
N ARG A 133 -0.40 -15.16 -2.31
CA ARG A 133 -0.75 -14.03 -1.44
C ARG A 133 -0.85 -12.74 -2.22
N LEU A 134 -1.96 -12.02 -2.12
CA LEU A 134 -2.07 -10.66 -2.61
C LEU A 134 -1.97 -9.72 -1.41
N VAL A 135 -0.96 -8.85 -1.41
CA VAL A 135 -0.75 -7.85 -0.35
C VAL A 135 -0.84 -6.46 -0.98
N TYR A 136 -1.78 -5.64 -0.49
CA TYR A 136 -2.03 -4.31 -1.04
C TYR A 136 -2.45 -3.33 0.06
N TRP A 137 -2.21 -2.05 -0.21
CA TRP A 137 -2.49 -0.96 0.70
C TRP A 137 -3.44 -0.01 0.02
N ASN A 138 -4.39 0.51 0.81
CA ASN A 138 -5.17 1.65 0.41
C ASN A 138 -4.80 2.85 1.25
N LEU A 139 -4.71 4.00 0.62
CA LEU A 139 -4.48 5.25 1.29
C LEU A 139 -5.78 5.80 1.88
N LEU A 140 -6.83 5.86 1.07
CA LEU A 140 -8.14 6.43 1.40
C LEU A 140 -9.31 5.68 0.77
N ALA A 141 -9.14 5.08 -0.41
CA ALA A 141 -10.20 4.34 -1.09
C ALA A 141 -10.46 2.97 -0.42
N PRO A 142 -11.72 2.57 -0.16
CA PRO A 142 -12.02 1.32 0.55
C PRO A 142 -11.98 0.08 -0.36
N ARG A 143 -10.93 -0.07 -1.17
CA ARG A 143 -10.79 -1.18 -2.13
C ARG A 143 -10.37 -2.46 -1.42
N GLY A 144 -11.24 -3.45 -1.34
CA GLY A 144 -10.89 -4.80 -0.87
C GLY A 144 -11.36 -5.83 -1.86
N ARG A 145 -11.10 -7.12 -1.65
CA ARG A 145 -11.59 -8.20 -2.52
C ARG A 145 -13.06 -7.98 -2.97
N PRO A 146 -13.32 -7.83 -4.29
CA PRO A 146 -14.67 -7.63 -4.82
C PRO A 146 -15.59 -8.80 -4.49
N ALA A 147 -16.84 -8.52 -4.09
CA ALA A 147 -17.81 -9.53 -3.66
C ALA A 147 -17.98 -10.66 -4.67
N ALA A 148 -18.07 -10.33 -5.97
CA ALA A 148 -18.20 -11.26 -7.09
C ALA A 148 -17.06 -12.30 -7.16
N LEU A 149 -15.89 -12.01 -6.58
CA LEU A 149 -14.71 -12.86 -6.61
C LEU A 149 -14.52 -13.68 -5.32
N ALA A 150 -15.57 -13.86 -4.50
CA ALA A 150 -15.49 -14.54 -3.20
C ALA A 150 -15.04 -16.00 -3.28
N ALA A 151 -15.40 -16.68 -4.36
CA ALA A 151 -14.97 -18.06 -4.60
C ALA A 151 -13.47 -18.15 -4.95
N ARG A 152 -12.87 -17.05 -5.44
CA ARG A 152 -11.52 -17.03 -6.01
C ARG A 152 -10.47 -16.49 -5.05
N ALA A 153 -10.85 -15.79 -3.98
CA ALA A 153 -9.92 -15.32 -2.97
C ALA A 153 -10.56 -15.17 -1.59
N THR A 154 -9.78 -15.46 -0.54
CA THR A 154 -10.17 -15.33 0.86
C THR A 154 -9.35 -14.24 1.54
N PRO A 155 -9.98 -13.20 2.10
CA PRO A 155 -9.30 -12.21 2.93
C PRO A 155 -8.77 -12.83 4.23
N LEU A 156 -7.58 -12.41 4.65
CA LEU A 156 -6.93 -12.82 5.90
C LEU A 156 -6.90 -11.64 6.86
N GLU A 157 -8.05 -11.32 7.43
CA GLU A 157 -8.23 -10.06 8.15
C GLU A 157 -7.31 -9.91 9.37
N ASP A 158 -7.11 -10.98 10.13
CA ASP A 158 -6.27 -10.95 11.34
C ASP A 158 -4.79 -10.76 11.00
N GLU A 159 -4.31 -11.43 9.96
CA GLU A 159 -2.94 -11.29 9.45
C GLU A 159 -2.72 -9.86 8.95
N ALA A 160 -3.66 -9.34 8.15
CA ALA A 160 -3.62 -7.98 7.62
C ALA A 160 -3.62 -6.95 8.75
N ARG A 161 -4.48 -7.10 9.76
CA ARG A 161 -4.56 -6.20 10.93
C ARG A 161 -3.28 -6.22 11.75
N ALA A 162 -2.75 -7.42 12.05
CA ALA A 162 -1.53 -7.58 12.83
C ALA A 162 -0.30 -7.02 12.10
N LEU A 163 -0.23 -7.13 10.78
CA LEU A 163 0.82 -6.51 9.97
C LEU A 163 0.65 -4.99 9.90
N HIS A 164 -0.56 -4.50 9.68
CA HIS A 164 -0.84 -3.05 9.58
C HIS A 164 -0.49 -2.30 10.86
N ALA A 165 -0.78 -2.90 12.03
CA ALA A 165 -0.45 -2.33 13.33
C ALA A 165 1.07 -2.15 13.57
N ARG A 166 1.93 -2.74 12.73
CA ARG A 166 3.39 -2.60 12.81
C ARG A 166 3.97 -1.86 11.60
N ASP A 167 3.09 -1.38 10.71
CA ASP A 167 3.51 -0.74 9.48
C ASP A 167 4.09 0.64 9.78
N ARG A 168 5.35 0.84 9.38
CA ARG A 168 6.06 2.11 9.57
C ARG A 168 5.61 3.17 8.57
N ALA A 169 4.90 2.81 7.50
CA ALA A 169 4.26 3.72 6.56
C ALA A 169 2.80 4.01 7.00
N TRP A 170 2.65 4.80 8.07
CA TRP A 170 1.36 5.03 8.74
C TRP A 170 0.31 5.82 7.95
N PHE A 171 0.63 6.25 6.73
CA PHE A 171 -0.28 7.04 5.90
C PHE A 171 -1.41 6.21 5.30
N TYR A 172 -1.23 4.90 5.18
CA TYR A 172 -2.25 4.00 4.63
C TYR A 172 -3.40 3.80 5.62
N GLN A 173 -4.63 3.69 5.11
CA GLN A 173 -5.80 3.46 5.97
C GLN A 173 -5.97 2.01 6.32
N ARG A 174 -5.52 1.13 5.41
CA ARG A 174 -5.69 -0.31 5.55
C ARG A 174 -4.64 -1.02 4.72
N LEU A 175 -4.07 -2.06 5.32
CA LEU A 175 -3.40 -3.15 4.63
C LEU A 175 -4.41 -4.28 4.41
N HIS A 176 -4.35 -4.89 3.24
CA HIS A 176 -5.11 -6.07 2.88
C HIS A 176 -4.14 -7.22 2.59
N VAL A 177 -4.53 -8.42 3.02
CA VAL A 177 -3.85 -9.65 2.69
C VAL A 177 -4.92 -10.65 2.27
N ASP A 178 -4.89 -11.05 1.01
CA ASP A 178 -5.83 -12.04 0.46
C ASP A 178 -5.07 -13.30 0.02
N ARG A 179 -5.72 -14.46 0.12
CA ARG A 179 -5.23 -15.74 -0.40
C ARG A 179 -6.02 -16.12 -1.65
N ALA A 180 -5.34 -16.35 -2.77
CA ALA A 180 -5.98 -16.88 -3.97
C ALA A 180 -6.41 -18.34 -3.78
N SER A 181 -7.67 -18.63 -4.08
CA SER A 181 -8.21 -19.97 -4.20
C SER A 181 -7.76 -20.55 -5.54
N GLY A 182 -7.19 -21.75 -5.57
CA GLY A 182 -6.62 -22.35 -6.79
C GLY A 182 -7.61 -22.72 -7.90
N ALA A 183 -8.87 -22.29 -7.81
CA ALA A 183 -9.90 -22.61 -8.77
C ALA A 183 -9.90 -21.58 -9.90
N ARG A 184 -9.41 -22.01 -11.08
CA ARG A 184 -9.87 -21.42 -12.33
C ARG A 184 -11.33 -21.84 -12.49
N ALA A 185 -12.25 -20.87 -12.49
CA ALA A 185 -13.60 -21.10 -13.00
C ALA A 185 -13.51 -21.38 -14.51
#